data_AF-A0A656GC18-F1
#
_entry.id   AF-A0A656GC18-F1
#
_cell.length_a   1.000
_cell.length_b   1.000
_cell.length_c   1.000
_cell.angle_alpha   90.00
_cell.angle_beta   90.00
_cell.angle_gamma   90.00
#
_symmetry.space_group_name_H-M   'P 1'
#
loop_
_entity.id
_entity.type
_entity.pdbx_description
1 polymer ?
#
loop_
_entity_poly.entity_id
_entity_poly.type
_entity_poly.pdbx_seq_one_letter_code
_entity_poly.pdbx_strand_id
1 'polypeptide(L)'
;MWVSPAALLALGSTIFYLRLDRPLGVVMAVLLALCIWAGANLAQQTTMVWLSAGVGLFVIGWIIQFIGHYYEGRKPAFIDDVTGLIIGPLFVIAELAFLMGLRKPLQHAIEERSGPVGRNTRKAAM
;
A
#
# COMPACT_ATOMS: atom_id res chain seq x y z
N MET A 1 7.68 20.78 13.76
CA MET A 1 6.39 20.51 14.45
C MET A 1 5.90 19.15 13.93
N TRP A 2 5.79 18.12 14.78
CA TRP A 2 5.51 16.74 14.35
C TRP A 2 4.02 16.47 14.06
N VAL A 3 3.15 17.42 14.41
CA VAL A 3 1.75 17.39 13.99
C VAL A 3 1.66 17.97 12.58
N SER A 4 1.41 17.10 11.62
CA SER A 4 1.23 17.45 10.21
C SER A 4 -0.06 16.82 9.68
N PRO A 5 -0.63 17.33 8.57
CA PRO A 5 -1.76 16.68 7.91
C PRO A 5 -1.47 15.21 7.57
N ALA A 6 -0.23 14.90 7.19
CA ALA A 6 0.20 13.53 6.92
C ALA A 6 0.12 12.63 8.17
N ALA A 7 0.48 13.14 9.35
CA ALA A 7 0.39 12.39 10.60
C ALA A 7 -1.08 12.09 10.99
N LEU A 8 -1.98 13.04 10.78
CA LEU A 8 -3.42 12.84 11.03
C LEU A 8 -4.02 11.81 10.08
N LEU A 9 -3.67 11.88 8.79
CA LEU A 9 -4.10 10.90 7.79
C LEU A 9 -3.53 9.51 8.11
N ALA A 10 -2.24 9.42 8.45
CA ALA A 10 -1.61 8.16 8.86
C ALA A 10 -2.30 7.54 10.08
N LEU A 11 -2.64 8.35 11.08
CA LEU A 11 -3.38 7.88 12.26
C LEU A 11 -4.77 7.34 11.87
N GLY A 12 -5.52 8.07 11.04
CA GLY A 12 -6.81 7.63 10.52
C GLY A 12 -6.71 6.31 9.75
N SER A 13 -5.73 6.19 8.84
CA SER A 13 -5.43 4.97 8.11
C SER A 13 -5.05 3.81 9.02
N THR A 14 -4.19 4.04 10.03
CA THR A 14 -3.82 3.02 11.01
C THR A 14 -5.03 2.50 11.78
N ILE A 15 -5.91 3.38 12.26
CA ILE A 15 -7.15 2.97 12.94
C ILE A 15 -8.02 2.13 12.01
N PHE A 16 -8.17 2.55 10.76
CA PHE A 16 -8.91 1.80 9.74
C PHE A 16 -8.30 0.41 9.51
N TYR A 17 -6.98 0.30 9.34
CA TYR A 17 -6.30 -0.97 9.11
C TYR A 17 -6.38 -1.91 10.30
N LEU A 18 -6.24 -1.39 11.53
CA LEU A 18 -6.38 -2.18 12.75
C LEU A 18 -7.80 -2.74 12.94
N ARG A 19 -8.82 -2.03 12.44
CA ARG A 19 -10.20 -2.53 12.41
C ARG A 19 -10.41 -3.63 11.36
N LEU A 20 -9.68 -3.58 10.24
CA LEU A 20 -9.79 -4.58 9.19
C LEU A 20 -9.09 -5.88 9.59
N ASP A 21 -7.84 -5.78 10.06
CA ASP A 21 -7.04 -6.92 10.45
C ASP A 21 -5.93 -6.51 11.43
N ARG A 22 -5.92 -6.99 12.68
CA ARG A 22 -4.96 -6.49 13.69
C ARG A 22 -3.49 -6.71 13.27
N PRO A 23 -3.05 -7.91 12.85
CA PRO A 23 -1.66 -8.12 12.44
C PRO A 23 -1.24 -7.25 11.25
N LEU A 24 -2.03 -7.21 10.17
CA LEU A 24 -1.70 -6.36 9.02
C LEU A 24 -1.77 -4.87 9.39
N GLY A 25 -2.71 -4.49 10.25
CA GLY A 25 -2.83 -3.13 10.77
C GLY A 25 -1.63 -2.67 11.59
N VAL A 26 -1.04 -3.55 12.40
CA VAL A 26 0.22 -3.27 13.12
C VAL A 26 1.38 -3.09 12.14
N VAL A 27 1.50 -3.97 11.14
CA VAL A 27 2.54 -3.83 10.09
C VAL A 27 2.38 -2.49 9.37
N MET A 28 1.18 -2.14 8.95
CA MET A 28 0.90 -0.86 8.30
C MET A 28 1.16 0.34 9.22
N ALA A 29 0.84 0.24 10.52
CA ALA A 29 1.13 1.29 11.49
C ALA A 29 2.64 1.57 11.57
N VAL A 30 3.46 0.52 11.64
CA VAL A 30 4.92 0.64 11.64
C VAL A 30 5.41 1.24 10.33
N LEU A 31 4.94 0.75 9.18
CA LEU A 31 5.34 1.28 7.87
C LEU A 31 4.98 2.76 7.70
N LEU A 32 3.77 3.17 8.09
CA LEU A 32 3.35 4.56 8.04
C LEU A 32 4.16 5.44 8.99
N ALA A 33 4.45 4.96 10.21
CA ALA A 33 5.31 5.68 11.16
C ALA A 33 6.72 5.88 10.60
N LEU A 34 7.29 4.86 9.95
CA LEU A 34 8.59 4.95 9.27
C LEU A 34 8.56 5.95 8.10
N CYS A 35 7.51 5.94 7.29
CA CYS A 35 7.33 6.91 6.21
C CYS A 35 7.23 8.35 6.72
N ILE A 36 6.47 8.58 7.80
CA ILE A 36 6.35 9.90 8.43
C ILE A 36 7.70 10.34 9.00
N TRP A 37 8.40 9.45 9.68
CA TRP A 37 9.73 9.74 10.22
C TRP A 37 10.73 10.08 9.09
N ALA A 38 10.80 9.26 8.04
CA ALA A 38 11.68 9.50 6.90
C ALA A 38 11.33 10.81 6.18
N GLY A 39 10.04 11.08 5.96
CA GLY A 39 9.55 12.32 5.36
C GLY A 39 9.87 13.56 6.19
N ALA A 40 9.74 13.47 7.53
CA ALA A 40 10.09 14.56 8.43
C ALA A 40 11.59 14.89 8.38
N ASN A 41 12.46 13.87 8.32
CA ASN A 41 13.90 14.07 8.17
C ASN A 41 14.26 14.65 6.80
N LEU A 42 13.62 14.17 5.74
CA LEU A 42 13.82 14.66 4.38
C LEU A 42 13.37 16.13 4.23
N ALA A 43 12.31 16.52 4.93
CA ALA A 43 11.82 17.91 4.95
C ALA A 43 12.77 18.90 5.64
N GLN A 44 13.77 18.43 6.41
CA GLN A 44 14.81 19.29 6.99
C GLN A 44 16.00 19.50 6.04
N GLN A 45 16.05 18.80 4.90
CA GLN A 45 17.12 18.94 3.92
C GLN A 45 16.96 20.20 3.08
N THR A 46 17.98 20.53 2.28
CA THR A 46 17.90 21.66 1.35
C THR A 46 16.73 21.51 0.37
N THR A 47 16.21 22.63 -0.13
CA THR A 47 15.10 22.63 -1.10
C THR A 47 15.37 21.72 -2.29
N MET A 48 16.62 21.70 -2.79
CA MET A 48 17.00 20.83 -3.91
C MET A 48 16.84 19.34 -3.55
N VAL A 49 17.32 18.91 -2.38
CA VAL A 49 17.26 17.50 -1.95
C VAL A 49 15.82 17.10 -1.65
N TRP A 50 15.11 17.90 -0.84
CA TRP A 50 13.72 17.63 -0.50
C TRP A 50 12.82 17.54 -1.75
N LEU A 51 12.94 18.48 -2.68
CA LEU A 51 12.10 18.54 -3.88
C LEU A 51 12.43 17.42 -4.87
N SER A 52 13.72 17.20 -5.14
CA SER A 52 14.14 16.15 -6.08
C SER A 52 13.77 14.76 -5.56
N ALA A 53 13.96 14.50 -4.26
CA ALA A 53 13.54 13.25 -3.64
C ALA A 53 12.00 13.11 -3.62
N GLY A 54 11.26 14.16 -3.28
CA GLY A 54 9.80 14.14 -3.26
C GLY A 54 9.20 13.85 -4.64
N VAL A 55 9.66 14.56 -5.67
CA VAL A 55 9.24 14.33 -7.07
C VAL A 55 9.70 12.96 -7.55
N GLY A 56 10.94 12.56 -7.25
CA GLY A 56 11.48 11.27 -7.64
C GLY A 56 10.68 10.10 -7.06
N LEU A 57 10.43 10.11 -5.75
CA LEU A 57 9.62 9.09 -5.06
C LEU A 57 8.19 9.05 -5.61
N PHE A 58 7.60 10.21 -5.89
CA PHE A 58 6.27 10.29 -6.48
C PHE A 58 6.24 9.63 -7.88
N VAL A 59 7.12 10.04 -8.79
CA VAL A 59 7.15 9.50 -10.16
C VAL A 59 7.47 8.00 -10.16
N ILE A 60 8.45 7.56 -9.37
CA ILE A 60 8.83 6.14 -9.27
C ILE A 60 7.66 5.33 -8.70
N GLY A 61 6.99 5.82 -7.65
CA GLY A 61 5.82 5.15 -7.07
C GLY A 61 4.70 4.95 -8.09
N TRP A 62 4.39 5.97 -8.88
CA TRP A 62 3.39 5.89 -9.95
C TRP A 62 3.79 4.91 -11.06
N ILE A 63 5.07 4.90 -11.46
CA ILE A 63 5.58 3.93 -12.45
C ILE A 63 5.36 2.51 -11.93
N ILE A 64 5.77 2.21 -10.70
CA ILE A 64 5.61 0.88 -10.09
C ILE A 64 4.12 0.50 -10.03
N GLN A 65 3.25 1.42 -9.61
CA GLN A 65 1.81 1.19 -9.50
C GLN A 65 1.19 0.89 -10.88
N PHE A 66 1.49 1.67 -11.90
CA PHE A 66 0.96 1.45 -13.25
C PHE A 66 1.48 0.16 -13.88
N ILE A 67 2.76 -0.16 -13.68
CA ILE A 67 3.34 -1.42 -14.16
C ILE A 67 2.60 -2.60 -13.50
N GLY A 68 2.39 -2.56 -12.18
CA GLY A 68 1.64 -3.59 -11.46
C GLY A 68 0.24 -3.80 -12.04
N HIS A 69 -0.52 -2.71 -12.20
CA HIS A 69 -1.87 -2.76 -12.77
C HIS A 69 -1.90 -3.18 -14.24
N TYR A 70 -0.88 -2.83 -15.02
CA TYR A 70 -0.74 -3.32 -16.40
C TYR A 70 -0.57 -4.85 -16.43
N TYR A 71 0.23 -5.42 -15.53
CA TYR A 71 0.38 -6.88 -15.41
C TYR A 71 -0.89 -7.56 -14.87
N GLU A 72 -1.61 -6.92 -13.95
CA GLU A 72 -2.91 -7.41 -13.44
C GLU A 72 -4.03 -7.31 -14.48
N GLY A 73 -3.88 -6.47 -15.52
CA GLY A 73 -4.91 -6.18 -16.51
C GLY A 73 -6.12 -5.45 -15.93
N ARG A 74 -5.97 -4.83 -14.76
CA ARG A 74 -7.02 -4.09 -14.04
C ARG A 74 -6.66 -2.62 -13.97
N LYS A 75 -7.68 -1.77 -13.91
CA LYS A 75 -7.49 -0.33 -13.70
C LYS A 75 -7.08 -0.09 -12.25
N PRO A 76 -6.29 0.95 -11.95
CA PRO A 76 -6.07 1.37 -10.57
C PRO A 76 -7.39 1.67 -9.86
N ALA A 77 -7.60 1.06 -8.68
CA ALA A 77 -8.86 1.17 -7.93
C ALA A 77 -9.21 2.62 -7.55
N PHE A 78 -8.21 3.50 -7.43
CA PHE A 78 -8.44 4.90 -7.12
C PHE A 78 -9.12 5.69 -8.25
N ILE A 79 -9.09 5.18 -9.48
CA ILE A 79 -9.84 5.77 -10.60
C ILE A 79 -11.34 5.63 -10.35
N ASP A 80 -11.76 4.54 -9.71
CA ASP A 80 -13.16 4.27 -9.40
C ASP A 80 -13.59 4.89 -8.06
N ASP A 81 -12.72 4.87 -7.04
CA ASP A 81 -12.98 5.45 -5.70
C ASP A 81 -11.66 5.84 -5.00
N VAL A 82 -11.56 7.08 -4.51
CA VAL A 82 -10.41 7.59 -3.74
C VAL A 82 -10.02 6.70 -2.55
N THR A 83 -10.98 5.97 -1.97
CA THR A 83 -10.75 4.97 -0.91
C THR A 83 -9.76 3.89 -1.36
N GLY A 84 -9.68 3.61 -2.67
CA GLY A 84 -8.71 2.72 -3.28
C GLY A 84 -7.25 3.10 -2.99
N LEU A 85 -6.94 4.39 -2.74
CA LEU A 85 -5.60 4.83 -2.32
C LEU A 85 -5.23 4.31 -0.92
N ILE A 86 -6.21 4.17 -0.02
CA ILE A 86 -6.00 3.67 1.33
C ILE A 86 -5.96 2.13 1.32
N ILE A 87 -6.80 1.49 0.51
CA ILE A 87 -6.87 0.03 0.44
C ILE A 87 -5.65 -0.56 -0.29
N GLY A 88 -5.14 0.10 -1.33
CA GLY A 88 -4.04 -0.41 -2.17
C GLY A 88 -2.78 -0.83 -1.39
N PRO A 89 -2.20 0.02 -0.53
CA PRO A 89 -1.02 -0.34 0.26
C PRO A 89 -1.26 -1.56 1.16
N LEU A 90 -2.43 -1.62 1.83
CA LEU A 90 -2.77 -2.76 2.68
C LEU A 90 -2.90 -4.05 1.86
N PHE A 91 -3.48 -3.97 0.65
CA PHE A 91 -3.59 -5.10 -0.27
C PHE A 91 -2.22 -5.67 -0.64
N VAL A 92 -1.25 -4.81 -1.00
CA VAL A 92 0.12 -5.24 -1.32
C VAL A 92 0.78 -5.96 -0.13
N ILE A 93 0.61 -5.44 1.09
CA ILE A 93 1.14 -6.09 2.30
C ILE A 93 0.43 -7.41 2.60
N ALA A 94 -0.89 -7.50 2.39
CA ALA A 94 -1.64 -8.73 2.55
C ALA A 94 -1.17 -9.80 1.55
N GLU A 95 -1.03 -9.47 0.27
CA GLU A 95 -0.50 -10.39 -0.74
C GLU A 95 0.92 -10.84 -0.41
N LEU A 96 1.80 -9.92 0.00
CA LEU A 96 3.15 -10.27 0.43
C LEU A 96 3.12 -11.24 1.62
N ALA A 97 2.27 -11.00 2.62
CA ALA A 97 2.09 -11.91 3.74
C ALA A 97 1.61 -13.30 3.28
N PHE A 98 0.65 -13.36 2.36
CA PHE A 98 0.16 -14.62 1.79
C PHE A 98 1.23 -15.38 1.00
N LEU A 99 2.07 -14.66 0.23
CA LEU A 99 3.19 -15.24 -0.50
C LEU A 99 4.26 -15.81 0.45
N MET A 100 4.50 -15.16 1.60
CA MET A 100 5.39 -15.65 2.65
C MET A 100 4.78 -16.79 3.48
N GLY A 101 3.58 -17.27 3.16
CA GLY A 101 2.91 -18.33 3.92
C GLY A 101 2.19 -17.85 5.19
N LEU A 102 2.16 -16.54 5.46
CA LEU A 102 1.47 -15.95 6.60
C LEU A 102 -0.02 -15.71 6.28
N ARG A 103 -0.83 -15.50 7.33
CA ARG A 103 -2.26 -15.16 7.24
C ARG A 103 -3.09 -16.07 6.30
N LYS A 104 -2.70 -17.34 6.12
CA LYS A 104 -3.45 -18.32 5.30
C LYS A 104 -4.94 -18.47 5.65
N PRO A 105 -5.36 -18.46 6.95
CA PRO A 105 -6.77 -18.48 7.28
C PRO A 105 -7.55 -17.27 6.72
N LEU A 106 -6.93 -16.09 6.73
CA LEU A 106 -7.51 -14.88 6.15
C LEU A 106 -7.59 -14.99 4.63
N GLN A 107 -6.52 -15.51 3.99
CA GLN A 107 -6.52 -15.77 2.55
C GLN A 107 -7.68 -16.70 2.15
N HIS A 108 -7.80 -17.86 2.80
CA HIS A 108 -8.86 -18.82 2.48
C HIS A 108 -10.26 -18.24 2.73
N ALA A 109 -10.47 -17.48 3.81
CA ALA A 109 -11.75 -16.83 4.07
C ALA A 109 -12.13 -15.79 3.00
N ILE A 110 -11.14 -15.06 2.45
CA ILE A 110 -11.35 -14.15 1.33
C ILE A 110 -11.69 -14.94 0.05
N GLU A 111 -10.95 -16.01 -0.23
CA GLU A 111 -11.15 -16.84 -1.41
C GLU A 111 -12.52 -17.55 -1.40
N GLU A 112 -12.98 -18.01 -0.23
CA GLU A 112 -14.30 -18.61 -0.07
C GLU A 112 -15.44 -17.61 -0.33
N ARG A 113 -15.26 -16.35 0.11
CA ARG A 113 -16.31 -15.31 0.01
C ARG A 113 -16.31 -14.59 -1.34
N SER A 114 -15.15 -14.38 -1.93
CA SER A 114 -14.95 -13.50 -3.09
C SER A 114 -14.36 -14.22 -4.30
N GLY A 115 -14.04 -15.51 -4.18
CA GLY A 115 -13.31 -16.27 -5.18
C GLY A 115 -11.80 -16.04 -5.09
N PRO A 116 -11.00 -16.91 -5.73
CA PRO A 116 -9.55 -16.73 -5.79
C PRO A 116 -9.20 -15.41 -6.49
N VAL A 117 -8.09 -14.79 -6.08
CA VAL A 117 -7.52 -13.66 -6.83
C VAL A 117 -7.25 -14.16 -8.25
N GLY A 118 -7.95 -13.57 -9.22
CA GLY A 118 -7.82 -13.90 -10.63
C GLY A 118 -6.46 -13.49 -11.18
N ARG A 119 -5.40 -14.21 -10.80
CA ARG A 119 -4.15 -14.24 -11.54
C ARG A 119 -4.49 -14.86 -12.88
N ASN A 120 -4.46 -14.05 -13.93
CA ASN A 120 -4.65 -14.55 -15.29
C ASN A 120 -3.49 -15.51 -15.60
N THR A 121 -3.65 -16.80 -15.29
CA THR A 121 -2.67 -17.87 -15.50
C THR A 121 -2.41 -18.17 -16.98
N ARG A 122 -2.93 -17.35 -17.90
CA ARG A 122 -2.74 -17.46 -19.36
C ARG A 122 -1.27 -17.45 -19.82
N LYS A 123 -0.28 -17.18 -18.96
CA LYS A 123 1.15 -17.28 -19.30
C LYS A 123 1.89 -18.49 -18.72
N ALA A 124 1.23 -19.33 -17.91
CA ALA A 124 1.84 -20.56 -17.41
C ALA A 124 1.56 -21.79 -18.31
N ALA A 125 0.83 -21.60 -19.40
CA ALA A 125 0.42 -22.64 -20.34
C ALA A 125 0.77 -22.29 -21.81
N MET A 126 1.77 -21.42 -22.02
CA MET A 126 2.34 -21.16 -23.34
C MET A 126 3.85 -21.37 -23.31
#